data_AF-A0A9D2G743-F1
#
_entry.id   AF-A0A9D2G743-F1
#
_cell.length_a   1.000
_cell.length_b   1.000
_cell.length_c   1.000
_cell.angle_alpha   90.00
_cell.angle_beta   90.00
_cell.angle_gamma   90.00
#
_symmetry.space_group_name_H-M   'P 1'
#
loop_
_entity.id
_entity.type
_entity.pdbx_description
1 polymer ?
#
loop_
_entity_poly.entity_id
_entity_poly.type
_entity_poly.pdbx_seq_one_letter_code
_entity_poly.pdbx_strand_id
1 'polypeptide(L)'
;MKSKYVIGFFCAVFFAVILLTAGYQLSYRHVMDRQSARAEEEVPTTESISAEGDAVQEEGFYLSELQGYVAVYLSDKTTIYELTEIPLSDLPEEVRQEVASGKYVETAEELYAFLENYSS
;
A
#
# COMPACT_ATOMS: atom_id res chain seq x y z
N MET A 1 -13.59 -38.57 36.75
CA MET A 1 -12.18 -38.21 36.49
C MET A 1 -12.00 -36.71 36.72
N LYS A 2 -10.82 -36.29 37.16
CA LYS A 2 -10.54 -35.07 37.94
C LYS A 2 -10.69 -33.77 37.09
N SER A 3 -11.90 -33.21 37.04
CA SER A 3 -12.28 -31.94 36.36
C SER A 3 -11.46 -30.71 36.78
N LYS A 4 -10.72 -30.81 37.89
CA LYS A 4 -9.72 -29.82 38.34
C LYS A 4 -8.59 -29.56 37.34
N TYR A 5 -8.19 -30.54 36.52
CA TYR A 5 -7.15 -30.33 35.50
C TYR A 5 -7.72 -29.74 34.20
N VAL A 6 -9.02 -29.94 33.96
CA VAL A 6 -9.72 -29.42 32.78
C VAL A 6 -9.86 -27.90 32.88
N ILE A 7 -10.22 -27.39 34.07
CA ILE A 7 -10.23 -25.95 34.35
C ILE A 7 -8.84 -25.32 34.12
N GLY A 8 -7.78 -25.95 34.63
CA GLY A 8 -6.41 -25.44 34.47
C GLY A 8 -5.96 -25.41 33.00
N PHE A 9 -6.35 -26.42 32.22
CA PHE A 9 -6.07 -26.47 30.78
C PHE A 9 -6.78 -25.35 30.02
N PHE A 10 -8.07 -25.10 30.31
CA PHE A 10 -8.80 -23.99 29.69
C PHE A 10 -8.22 -22.62 30.07
N CYS A 11 -7.79 -22.42 31.32
CA CYS A 11 -7.11 -21.19 31.72
C CYS A 11 -5.79 -21.00 30.95
N ALA A 12 -4.98 -22.05 30.81
CA ALA A 12 -3.71 -21.98 30.09
C ALA A 12 -3.91 -21.65 28.59
N VAL A 13 -4.91 -22.26 27.94
CA VAL A 13 -5.25 -21.96 26.55
C VAL A 13 -5.75 -20.52 26.40
N PHE A 14 -6.57 -20.03 27.32
CA PHE A 14 -7.04 -18.65 27.31
C PHE A 14 -5.88 -17.64 27.43
N PHE A 15 -4.92 -17.88 28.33
CA PHE A 15 -3.72 -17.05 28.43
C PHE A 15 -2.85 -17.11 27.16
N ALA A 16 -2.72 -18.28 26.53
CA ALA A 16 -2.00 -18.40 25.26
C ALA A 16 -2.68 -17.61 24.13
N VAL A 17 -4.01 -17.62 24.06
CA VAL A 17 -4.79 -16.81 23.10
C VAL A 17 -4.67 -15.32 23.40
N ILE A 18 -4.67 -14.91 24.67
CA ILE A 18 -4.41 -13.52 25.07
C ILE A 18 -3.00 -13.08 24.68
N LEU A 19 -1.98 -13.92 24.89
CA LEU A 19 -0.61 -13.61 24.52
C LEU A 19 -0.41 -13.53 23.00
N LEU A 20 -1.07 -14.41 22.23
CA LEU A 20 -1.08 -14.35 20.77
C LEU A 20 -1.79 -13.10 20.26
N THR A 21 -2.95 -12.75 20.82
CA THR A 21 -3.68 -11.54 20.42
C THR A 21 -2.95 -10.27 20.85
N ALA A 22 -2.33 -10.23 22.04
CA ALA A 22 -1.50 -9.12 22.49
C ALA A 22 -0.21 -8.99 21.68
N GLY A 23 0.43 -10.11 21.33
CA GLY A 23 1.60 -10.13 20.44
C GLY A 23 1.24 -9.67 19.02
N TYR A 24 0.09 -10.10 18.50
CA TYR A 24 -0.45 -9.62 17.23
C TYR A 24 -0.76 -8.12 17.29
N GLN A 25 -1.43 -7.63 18.34
CA GLN A 25 -1.69 -6.20 18.52
C GLN A 25 -0.42 -5.38 18.70
N LEU A 26 0.60 -5.88 19.40
CA LEU A 26 1.88 -5.19 19.57
C LEU A 26 2.64 -5.12 18.24
N SER A 27 2.64 -6.21 17.47
CA SER A 27 3.19 -6.24 16.11
C SER A 27 2.44 -5.28 15.19
N TYR A 28 1.11 -5.22 15.31
CA TYR A 28 0.28 -4.27 14.58
C TYR A 28 0.63 -2.84 14.96
N ARG A 29 0.78 -2.56 16.26
CA ARG A 29 1.15 -1.22 16.77
C ARG A 29 2.57 -0.81 16.38
N HIS A 30 3.49 -1.76 16.19
CA HIS A 30 4.85 -1.44 15.73
C HIS A 30 4.92 -1.08 14.24
N VAL A 31 4.05 -1.67 13.41
CA VAL A 31 3.84 -1.24 12.02
C VAL A 31 3.02 0.06 11.98
N MET A 32 2.06 0.20 12.89
CA MET A 32 1.22 1.38 13.01
C MET A 32 1.96 2.59 13.58
N ASP A 33 3.00 2.43 14.39
CA ASP A 33 3.83 3.54 14.90
C ASP A 33 4.63 4.25 13.79
N ARG A 34 4.89 3.56 12.67
CA ARG A 34 5.39 4.20 11.44
C ARG A 34 4.31 4.93 10.64
N GLN A 35 3.03 4.64 10.89
CA GLN A 35 1.89 5.34 10.31
C GLN A 35 1.28 6.38 11.25
N SER A 36 1.37 6.27 12.58
CA SER A 36 0.86 7.25 13.53
C SER A 36 1.80 8.43 13.73
N ALA A 37 3.10 8.26 13.48
CA ALA A 37 3.99 9.40 13.22
C ALA A 37 3.63 10.14 11.91
N ARG A 38 2.83 9.53 11.02
CA ARG A 38 2.20 10.16 9.84
C ARG A 38 0.76 10.63 10.13
N ALA A 39 0.05 9.98 11.07
CA ALA A 39 -1.33 10.29 11.46
C ALA A 39 -1.46 11.37 12.56
N GLU A 40 -0.37 11.78 13.21
CA GLU A 40 -0.35 13.07 13.93
C GLU A 40 -0.10 14.27 12.99
N GLU A 41 0.25 14.04 11.72
CA GLU A 41 0.14 15.04 10.65
C GLU A 41 -1.16 14.92 9.83
N GLU A 42 -1.74 13.72 9.69
CA GLU A 42 -3.06 13.52 9.08
C GLU A 42 -4.19 13.56 10.13
N VAL A 43 -4.55 14.76 10.57
CA VAL A 43 -5.91 15.03 11.04
C VAL A 43 -6.76 15.34 9.81
N PRO A 44 -7.60 14.41 9.29
CA PRO A 44 -8.59 14.77 8.31
C PRO A 44 -9.66 15.56 9.06
N THR A 45 -9.56 16.88 9.00
CA THR A 45 -10.67 17.76 9.35
C THR A 45 -11.76 17.54 8.31
N THR A 46 -12.65 16.60 8.57
CA THR A 46 -13.97 16.55 7.97
C THR A 46 -14.76 17.77 8.47
N GLU A 47 -14.52 18.93 7.88
CA GLU A 47 -15.49 20.01 7.81
C GLU A 47 -15.48 20.62 6.40
N SER A 48 -16.66 20.58 5.80
CA SER A 48 -17.06 21.27 4.57
C SER A 48 -16.41 20.82 3.26
N ILE A 49 -17.20 20.09 2.47
CA ILE A 49 -17.07 20.10 1.01
C ILE A 49 -17.49 21.53 0.58
N SER A 50 -16.53 22.44 0.52
CA SER A 50 -16.61 23.62 -0.35
C SER A 50 -15.96 23.22 -1.67
N ALA A 51 -16.69 23.39 -2.77
CA ALA A 51 -16.19 23.15 -4.10
C ALA A 51 -15.19 24.25 -4.48
N GLU A 52 -13.95 24.11 -4.01
CA GLU A 52 -12.79 24.84 -4.51
C GLU A 52 -11.76 23.77 -4.87
N GLY A 53 -11.39 23.73 -6.15
CA GLY A 53 -10.37 22.84 -6.67
C GLY A 53 -9.03 23.20 -6.08
N ASP A 54 -8.74 22.65 -4.91
CA ASP A 54 -7.41 22.65 -4.35
C ASP A 54 -6.69 21.46 -5.00
N ALA A 55 -5.81 21.78 -5.94
CA ALA A 55 -4.99 20.80 -6.62
C ALA A 55 -4.19 20.07 -5.55
N VAL A 56 -4.63 18.85 -5.23
CA VAL A 56 -3.82 17.84 -4.56
C VAL A 56 -2.49 17.88 -5.28
N GLN A 57 -1.45 18.36 -4.59
CA GLN A 57 -0.10 18.35 -5.12
C GLN A 57 0.14 16.93 -5.63
N GLU A 58 0.20 16.76 -6.96
CA GLU A 58 0.43 15.46 -7.57
C GLU A 58 1.82 15.05 -7.10
N GLU A 59 1.92 14.21 -6.08
CA GLU A 59 3.20 13.64 -5.60
C GLU A 59 3.82 12.67 -6.63
N GLY A 60 3.43 12.80 -7.90
CA GLY A 60 3.76 11.93 -9.01
C GLY A 60 3.30 10.49 -8.84
N PHE A 61 3.66 9.70 -9.84
CA PHE A 61 3.34 8.28 -9.99
C PHE A 61 4.62 7.47 -10.15
N TYR A 62 4.55 6.20 -9.77
CA TYR A 62 5.64 5.26 -10.00
C TYR A 62 5.17 4.08 -10.82
N LEU A 63 5.86 3.78 -11.91
CA LEU A 63 5.63 2.60 -12.72
C LEU A 63 6.58 1.49 -12.28
N SER A 64 6.02 0.32 -11.98
CA SER A 64 6.80 -0.87 -11.64
C SER A 64 6.17 -2.14 -12.20
N GLU A 65 6.90 -3.25 -12.12
CA GLU A 65 6.40 -4.55 -12.55
C GLU A 65 5.52 -5.16 -11.45
N LEU A 66 4.34 -5.62 -11.84
CA LEU A 66 3.53 -6.52 -11.04
C LEU A 66 3.06 -7.69 -11.91
N GLN A 67 3.51 -8.90 -11.57
CA GLN A 67 3.11 -10.14 -12.25
C GLN A 67 3.37 -10.15 -13.76
N GLY A 68 4.48 -9.54 -14.21
CA GLY A 68 4.83 -9.44 -15.63
C GLY A 68 4.13 -8.31 -16.39
N TYR A 69 3.34 -7.48 -15.72
CA TYR A 69 2.66 -6.32 -16.31
C TYR A 69 3.16 -5.02 -15.67
N VAL A 70 2.94 -3.91 -16.37
CA VAL A 70 3.18 -2.58 -15.81
C VAL A 70 2.05 -2.23 -14.84
N ALA A 71 2.40 -1.84 -13.62
CA ALA A 71 1.49 -1.33 -12.62
C ALA A 71 1.89 0.10 -12.22
N VAL A 72 0.90 0.95 -11.99
CA VAL A 72 1.07 2.33 -11.55
C VAL A 72 0.78 2.42 -10.06
N TYR A 73 1.72 2.98 -9.32
CA TYR A 73 1.63 3.23 -7.89
C TYR A 73 1.55 4.72 -7.61
N LEU A 74 0.89 5.08 -6.50
CA LEU A 74 0.97 6.41 -5.92
C LEU A 74 2.38 6.69 -5.35
N SER A 75 2.59 7.91 -4.89
CA SER A 75 3.87 8.39 -4.32
C SER A 75 4.45 7.53 -3.20
N ASP A 76 3.58 6.82 -2.46
CA ASP A 76 3.96 5.90 -1.38
C ASP A 76 4.59 4.59 -1.86
N LYS A 77 4.58 4.31 -3.18
CA LYS A 77 5.07 3.08 -3.84
C LYS A 77 4.43 1.79 -3.33
N THR A 78 3.31 1.89 -2.63
CA THR A 78 2.61 0.75 -2.03
C THR A 78 1.15 0.69 -2.46
N THR A 79 0.51 1.83 -2.62
CA THR A 79 -0.87 1.93 -3.06
C THR A 79 -0.91 1.89 -4.59
N ILE A 80 -1.58 0.88 -5.13
CA ILE A 80 -1.78 0.75 -6.57
C ILE A 80 -2.80 1.81 -7.00
N TYR A 81 -2.38 2.68 -7.91
CA TYR A 81 -3.25 3.62 -8.60
C TYR A 81 -4.01 2.91 -9.73
N GLU A 82 -3.27 2.20 -10.60
CA GLU A 82 -3.85 1.52 -11.76
C GLU A 82 -3.08 0.25 -12.11
N LEU A 83 -3.82 -0.79 -12.49
CA LEU A 83 -3.27 -2.01 -13.07
C LEU A 83 -3.46 -1.94 -14.58
N THR A 84 -2.37 -2.02 -15.31
CA THR A 84 -2.41 -1.96 -16.78
C THR A 84 -2.30 -3.37 -17.35
N GLU A 85 -2.85 -3.57 -18.55
CA GLU A 85 -2.69 -4.82 -19.29
C GLU A 85 -1.43 -4.83 -20.18
N ILE A 86 -0.55 -3.84 -20.04
CA ILE A 86 0.67 -3.69 -20.83
C ILE A 86 1.71 -4.69 -20.32
N PRO A 87 2.09 -5.71 -21.13
CA PRO A 87 3.10 -6.68 -20.72
C PRO A 87 4.47 -6.01 -20.62
N LEU A 88 5.20 -6.29 -19.54
CA LEU A 88 6.56 -5.77 -19.35
C LEU A 88 7.49 -6.23 -20.49
N SER A 89 7.24 -7.40 -21.08
CA SER A 89 7.98 -7.95 -22.22
C SER A 89 7.91 -7.09 -23.47
N ASP A 90 6.82 -6.34 -23.65
CA ASP A 90 6.52 -5.62 -24.88
C ASP A 90 7.19 -4.23 -24.87
N LEU A 91 7.68 -3.80 -23.71
CA LEU A 91 8.46 -2.58 -23.56
C LEU A 91 9.88 -2.74 -24.13
N PRO A 92 10.44 -1.66 -24.73
CA PRO A 92 11.85 -1.59 -25.06
C PRO A 92 12.73 -1.86 -23.84
N GLU A 93 13.89 -2.49 -24.05
CA GLU A 93 14.79 -2.92 -22.97
C GLU A 93 15.15 -1.80 -21.99
N GLU A 94 15.39 -0.59 -22.49
CA GLU A 94 15.70 0.59 -21.68
C GLU A 94 14.53 0.96 -20.76
N VAL A 95 13.32 1.04 -21.31
CA VAL A 95 12.09 1.34 -20.53
C VAL A 95 11.80 0.24 -19.53
N ARG A 96 12.06 -1.02 -19.90
CA ARG A 96 11.88 -2.17 -19.03
C ARG A 96 12.76 -2.06 -17.79
N GLN A 97 14.00 -1.63 -17.94
CA GLN A 97 14.93 -1.39 -16.84
C GLN A 97 14.49 -0.21 -15.97
N GLU A 98 14.00 0.87 -16.57
CA GLU A 98 13.44 2.01 -15.83
C GLU A 98 12.25 1.57 -14.97
N VAL A 99 11.28 0.84 -15.54
CA VAL A 99 10.10 0.32 -14.82
C VAL A 99 10.54 -0.66 -13.72
N ALA A 100 11.50 -1.55 -13.99
CA ALA A 100 12.05 -2.45 -12.98
C ALA A 100 12.74 -1.70 -11.82
N SER A 101 13.31 -0.52 -12.08
CA SER A 101 13.89 0.35 -11.04
C SER A 101 12.88 1.24 -10.31
N GLY A 102 11.62 1.25 -10.76
CA GLY A 102 10.55 2.13 -10.27
C GLY A 102 10.61 3.50 -10.92
N LYS A 103 10.17 3.59 -12.18
CA LYS A 103 10.16 4.82 -12.99
C LYS A 103 9.22 5.84 -12.38
N TYR A 104 9.73 7.01 -12.04
CA TYR A 104 8.92 8.15 -11.58
C TYR A 104 8.34 8.92 -12.76
N VAL A 105 7.11 9.39 -12.60
CA VAL A 105 6.41 10.28 -13.53
C VAL A 105 5.74 11.38 -12.73
N GLU A 106 5.93 12.64 -13.11
CA GLU A 106 5.55 13.77 -12.25
C GLU A 106 4.06 14.08 -12.31
N THR A 107 3.46 13.96 -13.50
CA THR A 107 2.07 14.38 -13.74
C THR A 107 1.20 13.28 -14.32
N ALA A 108 -0.12 13.40 -14.12
CA ALA A 108 -1.07 12.47 -14.74
C ALA A 108 -1.00 12.52 -16.28
N GLU A 109 -0.76 13.69 -16.88
CA GLU A 109 -0.63 13.84 -18.34
C GLU A 109 0.55 13.03 -18.89
N GLU A 110 1.72 13.13 -18.26
CA GLU A 110 2.89 12.32 -18.64
C GLU A 110 2.65 10.82 -18.43
N LEU A 111 1.93 10.45 -17.38
CA LEU A 111 1.56 9.06 -17.11
C LEU A 111 0.70 8.51 -18.24
N TYR A 112 -0.39 9.20 -18.58
CA TYR A 112 -1.29 8.73 -19.64
C TYR A 112 -0.62 8.76 -21.02
N ALA A 113 0.22 9.76 -21.32
CA ALA A 113 1.01 9.78 -22.54
C ALA A 113 2.01 8.61 -22.63
N PHE A 114 2.58 8.19 -21.50
CA PHE A 114 3.40 6.98 -21.43
C PHE A 114 2.55 5.73 -21.71
N LEU A 115 1.41 5.58 -21.04
CA LEU A 115 0.55 4.41 -21.17
C LEU A 115 -0.02 4.26 -22.59
N GLU A 116 -0.45 5.36 -23.23
CA GLU A 116 -1.00 5.36 -24.58
C GLU A 116 0.02 4.87 -25.62
N ASN A 117 1.30 5.21 -25.46
CA ASN A 117 2.36 4.74 -26.36
C ASN A 117 2.56 3.22 -26.33
N TYR A 118 2.11 2.55 -25.27
CA TYR A 118 2.30 1.11 -25.07
C TYR A 118 1.00 0.33 -24.89
N SER A 119 -0.17 0.98 -24.90
CA SER A 119 -1.48 0.32 -24.98
C SER A 119 -1.85 0.11 -26.46
N SER A 120 -1.40 -1.00 -27.04
CA SER A 120 -1.76 -1.44 -28.40
C SER A 120 -2.61 -2.71 -28.40
#